data_AF-A0A959Q6S4-F1
#
_entry.id   AF-A0A959Q6S4-F1
#
_cell.length_a   1.000
_cell.length_b   1.000
_cell.length_c   1.000
_cell.angle_alpha   90.00
_cell.angle_beta   90.00
_cell.angle_gamma   90.00
#
_symmetry.space_group_name_H-M   'P 1'
#
loop_
_entity.id
_entity.type
_entity.pdbx_description
1 polymer ?
#
loop_
_entity_poly.entity_id
_entity_poly.type
_entity_poly.pdbx_seq_one_letter_code
_entity_poly.pdbx_strand_id
1 'polypeptide(L)'
;MQLSKKTRKEISRNRITYRNLIHWNAYTGLMASRKRFSFYTSATDQKKLMKINTESDFKAWAGFSNRTEGTVADVLNWKINPHFILWTILRVELLPPGFIHELAIYFCHNFHTRLAEEGVYIDFRYPSLLKIKADWSKGKLSLGNLKHHQRYCSHFLVEMHGSGNEKMIAAAAATHAVLNENPREAILNLFRIINSVYPLKKENDFRLQFLKEQIL
;
A
#
# COMPACT_ATOMS: atom_id res chain seq x y z
N MET A 1 16.00 -14.02 6.81
CA MET A 1 15.68 -15.29 7.50
C MET A 1 14.82 -16.14 6.57
N GLN A 2 15.20 -17.38 6.26
CA GLN A 2 14.34 -18.28 5.48
C GLN A 2 13.43 -19.09 6.42
N LEU A 3 12.12 -19.08 6.18
CA LEU A 3 11.15 -19.85 6.96
C LEU A 3 11.34 -21.36 6.77
N SER A 4 11.09 -22.15 7.82
CA SER A 4 11.12 -23.62 7.79
C SER A 4 10.07 -24.19 6.83
N LYS A 5 10.32 -25.40 6.28
CA LYS A 5 9.35 -26.10 5.39
C LYS A 5 7.99 -26.33 6.08
N LYS A 6 7.98 -26.60 7.38
CA LYS A 6 6.77 -26.83 8.19
C LYS A 6 5.93 -25.54 8.27
N THR A 7 6.58 -24.42 8.60
CA THR A 7 5.94 -23.11 8.72
C THR A 7 5.35 -22.63 7.39
N ARG A 8 6.05 -22.85 6.27
CA ARG A 8 5.52 -22.54 4.93
C ARG A 8 4.25 -23.33 4.61
N LYS A 9 4.23 -24.61 4.99
CA LYS A 9 3.07 -25.51 4.78
C LYS A 9 1.86 -25.08 5.63
N GLU A 10 2.07 -24.67 6.87
CA GLU A 10 1.03 -24.07 7.72
C GLU A 10 0.46 -22.78 7.14
N ILE A 11 1.32 -21.82 6.79
CA ILE A 11 0.92 -20.54 6.21
C ILE A 11 0.10 -20.74 4.93
N SER A 12 0.47 -21.72 4.10
CA SER A 12 -0.24 -22.03 2.85
C SER A 12 -1.69 -22.50 3.05
N ARG A 13 -2.02 -23.02 4.24
CA ARG A 13 -3.36 -23.52 4.60
C ARG A 13 -4.26 -22.46 5.23
N ASN A 14 -3.71 -21.31 5.62
CA ASN A 14 -4.50 -20.22 6.21
C ASN A 14 -5.61 -19.80 5.24
N ARG A 15 -6.80 -19.58 5.79
CA ARG A 15 -7.96 -19.13 5.02
C ARG A 15 -7.92 -17.62 4.83
N ILE A 16 -8.39 -17.21 3.67
CA ILE A 16 -8.46 -15.84 3.20
C ILE A 16 -9.89 -15.61 2.78
N THR A 17 -10.54 -14.65 3.43
CA THR A 17 -11.88 -14.20 3.06
C THR A 17 -11.80 -12.96 2.18
N TYR A 18 -12.88 -12.66 1.48
CA TYR A 18 -13.02 -11.41 0.75
C TYR A 18 -12.87 -10.17 1.67
N ARG A 19 -13.34 -10.29 2.92
CA ARG A 19 -13.17 -9.25 3.95
C ARG A 19 -11.70 -8.93 4.21
N ASN A 20 -10.84 -9.94 4.19
CA ASN A 20 -9.41 -9.71 4.32
C ASN A 20 -8.87 -8.88 3.13
N LEU A 21 -9.32 -9.14 1.90
CA LEU A 21 -8.92 -8.35 0.71
C LEU A 21 -9.35 -6.88 0.83
N ILE A 22 -10.55 -6.64 1.34
CA ILE A 22 -11.07 -5.29 1.59
C ILE A 22 -10.19 -4.59 2.64
N HIS A 23 -9.94 -5.24 3.77
CA HIS A 23 -9.10 -4.69 4.84
C HIS A 23 -7.69 -4.35 4.34
N TRP A 24 -7.20 -5.09 3.36
CA TRP A 24 -5.90 -4.87 2.74
C TRP A 24 -5.89 -3.85 1.60
N ASN A 25 -7.01 -3.19 1.29
CA ASN A 25 -7.15 -2.23 0.18
C ASN A 25 -6.88 -2.84 -1.22
N ALA A 26 -7.05 -4.15 -1.38
CA ALA A 26 -6.62 -4.91 -2.56
C ALA A 26 -7.10 -4.35 -3.91
N TYR A 27 -8.36 -3.93 -3.96
CA TYR A 27 -8.97 -3.33 -5.14
C TYR A 27 -8.37 -1.96 -5.48
N THR A 28 -8.34 -1.05 -4.49
CA THR A 28 -7.80 0.31 -4.65
C THR A 28 -6.33 0.27 -5.08
N GLY A 29 -5.54 -0.61 -4.45
CA GLY A 29 -4.14 -0.80 -4.79
C GLY A 29 -3.93 -1.32 -6.21
N LEU A 30 -4.75 -2.29 -6.64
CA LEU A 30 -4.75 -2.79 -8.01
C LEU A 30 -5.04 -1.67 -9.03
N MET A 31 -6.11 -0.90 -8.82
CA MET A 31 -6.50 0.17 -9.74
C MET A 31 -5.41 1.24 -9.86
N ALA A 32 -4.77 1.61 -8.74
CA ALA A 32 -3.69 2.60 -8.69
C ALA A 32 -2.38 2.15 -9.37
N SER A 33 -2.14 0.83 -9.43
CA SER A 33 -0.93 0.25 -10.02
C SER A 33 -1.15 -0.36 -11.41
N ARG A 34 -2.42 -0.45 -11.89
CA ARG A 34 -2.85 -1.08 -13.15
C ARG A 34 -1.97 -0.76 -14.36
N LYS A 35 -1.65 0.53 -14.57
CA LYS A 35 -0.84 1.00 -15.71
C LYS A 35 0.64 0.59 -15.64
N ARG A 36 1.19 0.33 -14.46
CA ARG A 36 2.59 -0.12 -14.30
C ARG A 36 2.73 -1.63 -14.46
N PHE A 37 1.65 -2.39 -14.32
CA PHE A 37 1.65 -3.84 -14.56
C PHE A 37 1.79 -4.25 -16.03
N SER A 38 1.49 -3.34 -16.98
CA SER A 38 1.63 -3.64 -18.41
C SER A 38 3.06 -4.03 -18.79
N PHE A 39 4.05 -3.63 -18.01
CA PHE A 39 5.47 -3.94 -18.24
C PHE A 39 5.88 -5.34 -17.74
N TYR A 40 5.08 -5.99 -16.89
CA TYR A 40 5.47 -7.21 -16.17
C TYR A 40 4.49 -8.37 -16.35
N THR A 41 3.48 -8.21 -17.20
CA THR A 41 2.42 -9.21 -17.43
C THR A 41 2.31 -9.55 -18.91
N SER A 42 1.86 -10.77 -19.20
CA SER A 42 1.60 -11.16 -20.59
C SER A 42 0.49 -10.30 -21.19
N ALA A 43 0.48 -10.12 -22.53
CA ALA A 43 -0.59 -9.37 -23.21
C ALA A 43 -2.00 -9.92 -22.90
N THR A 44 -2.11 -11.24 -22.66
CA THR A 44 -3.36 -11.89 -22.27
C THR A 44 -3.82 -11.47 -20.87
N ASP A 45 -2.90 -11.37 -19.93
CA ASP A 45 -3.22 -11.00 -18.55
C ASP A 45 -3.45 -9.51 -18.40
N GLN A 46 -2.75 -8.69 -19.18
CA GLN A 46 -3.01 -7.26 -19.32
C GLN A 46 -4.44 -7.00 -19.83
N LYS A 47 -4.91 -7.77 -20.83
CA LYS A 47 -6.30 -7.67 -21.31
C LYS A 47 -7.32 -8.03 -20.23
N LYS A 48 -7.04 -9.01 -19.37
CA LYS A 48 -7.92 -9.38 -18.24
C LYS A 48 -7.93 -8.29 -17.16
N LEU A 49 -6.76 -7.76 -16.82
CA LEU A 49 -6.55 -6.64 -15.92
C LEU A 49 -7.37 -5.40 -16.31
N MET A 50 -7.33 -5.04 -17.59
CA MET A 50 -8.02 -3.86 -18.12
C MET A 50 -9.55 -4.01 -18.13
N LYS A 51 -10.06 -5.25 -17.99
CA LYS A 51 -11.49 -5.52 -17.83
C LYS A 51 -12.00 -5.36 -16.40
N ILE A 52 -11.11 -5.20 -15.42
CA ILE A 52 -11.48 -4.95 -14.02
C ILE A 52 -11.75 -3.44 -13.88
N ASN A 53 -13.03 -3.08 -13.83
CA ASN A 53 -13.47 -1.69 -13.69
C ASN A 53 -14.39 -1.48 -12.48
N THR A 54 -14.97 -2.57 -11.97
CA THR A 54 -15.80 -2.57 -10.77
C THR A 54 -15.23 -3.52 -9.72
N GLU A 55 -15.71 -3.35 -8.49
CA GLU A 55 -15.41 -4.28 -7.40
C GLU A 55 -15.98 -5.68 -7.65
N SER A 56 -17.11 -5.77 -8.37
CA SER A 56 -17.70 -7.06 -8.75
C SER A 56 -16.78 -7.82 -9.72
N ASP A 57 -16.22 -7.12 -10.70
CA ASP A 57 -15.24 -7.69 -11.64
C ASP A 57 -14.01 -8.18 -10.88
N PHE A 58 -13.55 -7.39 -9.92
CA PHE A 58 -12.42 -7.73 -9.06
C PHE A 58 -12.69 -8.96 -8.21
N LYS A 59 -13.88 -9.06 -7.59
CA LYS A 59 -14.28 -10.22 -6.80
C LYS A 59 -14.36 -11.49 -7.64
N ALA A 60 -14.93 -11.41 -8.84
CA ALA A 60 -14.99 -12.53 -9.77
C ALA A 60 -13.61 -12.96 -10.27
N TRP A 61 -12.78 -11.98 -10.60
CA TRP A 61 -11.41 -12.21 -11.05
C TRP A 61 -10.50 -12.75 -9.93
N ALA A 62 -10.72 -12.31 -8.69
CA ALA A 62 -10.11 -12.86 -7.49
C ALA A 62 -10.78 -14.18 -7.05
N GLY A 63 -11.53 -14.88 -7.89
CA GLY A 63 -12.06 -16.22 -7.57
C GLY A 63 -13.06 -16.28 -6.39
N PHE A 64 -13.58 -15.14 -5.93
CA PHE A 64 -14.56 -15.01 -4.86
C PHE A 64 -15.99 -14.82 -5.38
N SER A 65 -16.22 -14.99 -6.69
CA SER A 65 -17.58 -14.93 -7.30
C SER A 65 -18.53 -15.96 -6.69
N ASN A 66 -18.05 -17.19 -6.50
CA ASN A 66 -18.85 -18.32 -5.99
C ASN A 66 -18.28 -18.92 -4.70
N ARG A 67 -17.33 -18.23 -4.05
CA ARG A 67 -16.64 -18.69 -2.84
C ARG A 67 -16.55 -17.55 -1.84
N THR A 68 -16.80 -17.85 -0.56
CA THR A 68 -16.66 -16.88 0.55
C THR A 68 -15.22 -16.81 1.08
N GLU A 69 -14.45 -17.88 0.88
CA GLU A 69 -13.06 -18.02 1.30
C GLU A 69 -12.20 -18.82 0.30
N GLY A 70 -10.89 -18.56 0.28
CA GLY A 70 -9.87 -19.35 -0.40
C GLY A 70 -8.66 -19.56 0.51
N THR A 71 -7.86 -20.61 0.31
CA THR A 71 -6.61 -20.77 1.06
C THR A 71 -5.53 -19.84 0.53
N VAL A 72 -4.50 -19.55 1.33
CA VAL A 72 -3.28 -18.87 0.87
C VAL A 72 -2.69 -19.57 -0.36
N ALA A 73 -2.70 -20.90 -0.40
CA ALA A 73 -2.28 -21.67 -1.56
C ALA A 73 -3.18 -21.44 -2.78
N ASP A 74 -4.50 -21.38 -2.62
CA ASP A 74 -5.44 -21.11 -3.71
C ASP A 74 -5.20 -19.74 -4.32
N VAL A 75 -5.09 -18.73 -3.46
CA VAL A 75 -4.77 -17.36 -3.89
C VAL A 75 -3.44 -17.40 -4.65
N LEU A 76 -2.38 -18.01 -4.07
CA LEU A 76 -1.03 -18.13 -4.68
C LEU A 76 -0.99 -18.83 -6.04
N ASN A 77 -1.95 -19.70 -6.31
CA ASN A 77 -2.02 -20.48 -7.55
C ASN A 77 -2.91 -19.83 -8.64
N TRP A 78 -3.51 -18.67 -8.38
CA TRP A 78 -4.25 -17.97 -9.43
C TRP A 78 -3.29 -17.45 -10.50
N LYS A 79 -3.41 -18.03 -11.72
CA LYS A 79 -2.63 -17.68 -12.92
C LYS A 79 -2.68 -16.17 -13.15
N ILE A 80 -1.61 -15.52 -12.71
CA ILE A 80 -1.26 -14.10 -12.79
C ILE A 80 -2.40 -13.22 -12.26
N ASN A 81 -2.36 -13.02 -10.94
CA ASN A 81 -3.32 -12.19 -10.22
C ASN A 81 -2.62 -10.91 -9.73
N PRO A 82 -2.76 -9.75 -10.38
CA PRO A 82 -2.36 -8.42 -9.91
C PRO A 82 -2.70 -8.06 -8.46
N HIS A 83 -3.59 -8.82 -7.84
CA HIS A 83 -3.90 -8.87 -6.42
C HIS A 83 -2.72 -9.34 -5.58
N PHE A 84 -1.75 -10.02 -6.21
CA PHE A 84 -0.48 -10.36 -5.62
C PHE A 84 0.27 -9.12 -5.22
N ILE A 85 0.36 -8.03 -5.98
CA ILE A 85 1.26 -6.95 -5.56
C ILE A 85 0.81 -6.29 -4.25
N LEU A 86 -0.49 -6.06 -4.01
CA LEU A 86 -0.93 -5.48 -2.73
C LEU A 86 -0.83 -6.45 -1.55
N TRP A 87 -1.03 -7.73 -1.81
CA TRP A 87 -0.81 -8.81 -0.85
C TRP A 87 0.67 -9.10 -0.58
N THR A 88 1.52 -8.91 -1.58
CA THR A 88 2.96 -9.14 -1.52
C THR A 88 3.66 -7.90 -0.97
N ILE A 89 3.04 -6.71 -1.08
CA ILE A 89 3.38 -5.49 -0.32
C ILE A 89 3.19 -5.74 1.19
N LEU A 90 2.11 -6.42 1.57
CA LEU A 90 1.82 -6.79 2.96
C LEU A 90 2.60 -8.03 3.42
N ARG A 91 2.98 -8.92 2.49
CA ARG A 91 3.98 -9.99 2.69
C ARG A 91 5.35 -9.58 2.17
N VAL A 92 5.95 -8.64 2.88
CA VAL A 92 7.34 -8.18 2.78
C VAL A 92 8.38 -9.29 2.57
N GLU A 93 8.04 -10.52 2.94
CA GLU A 93 8.85 -11.74 2.75
C GLU A 93 8.95 -12.24 1.30
N LEU A 94 8.05 -11.78 0.42
CA LEU A 94 7.91 -12.27 -0.96
C LEU A 94 8.26 -11.21 -2.02
N LEU A 95 8.25 -9.92 -1.69
CA LEU A 95 8.78 -8.85 -2.56
C LEU A 95 10.19 -8.44 -2.13
N PRO A 96 11.07 -8.11 -3.08
CA PRO A 96 12.32 -7.43 -2.77
C PRO A 96 12.05 -6.13 -1.99
N PRO A 97 12.74 -5.86 -0.88
CA PRO A 97 12.61 -4.63 -0.09
C PRO A 97 12.62 -3.34 -0.93
N GLY A 98 13.51 -3.28 -1.93
CA GLY A 98 13.63 -2.13 -2.83
C GLY A 98 12.32 -1.80 -3.57
N PHE A 99 11.60 -2.82 -4.05
CA PHE A 99 10.34 -2.63 -4.76
C PHE A 99 9.23 -2.10 -3.84
N ILE A 100 9.18 -2.54 -2.57
CA ILE A 100 8.22 -2.03 -1.59
C ILE A 100 8.50 -0.56 -1.26
N HIS A 101 9.78 -0.17 -1.16
CA HIS A 101 10.13 1.24 -0.99
C HIS A 101 9.70 2.10 -2.19
N GLU A 102 9.89 1.63 -3.42
CA GLU A 102 9.42 2.34 -4.62
C GLU A 102 7.91 2.54 -4.63
N LEU A 103 7.16 1.53 -4.17
CA LEU A 103 5.71 1.63 -4.02
C LEU A 103 5.31 2.64 -2.94
N ALA A 104 5.97 2.64 -1.79
CA ALA A 104 5.72 3.62 -0.74
C ALA A 104 5.97 5.05 -1.23
N ILE A 105 7.06 5.28 -1.97
CA ILE A 105 7.35 6.57 -2.62
C ILE A 105 6.22 6.97 -3.58
N TYR A 106 5.81 6.05 -4.46
CA TYR A 106 4.76 6.31 -5.44
C TYR A 106 3.42 6.66 -4.78
N PHE A 107 2.99 5.91 -3.77
CA PHE A 107 1.74 6.19 -3.06
C PHE A 107 1.78 7.52 -2.32
N CYS A 108 2.92 7.86 -1.72
CA CYS A 108 3.09 9.15 -1.06
C CYS A 108 3.04 10.31 -2.05
N HIS A 109 3.69 10.18 -3.20
CA HIS A 109 3.62 11.17 -4.28
C HIS A 109 2.19 11.38 -4.79
N ASN A 110 1.43 10.30 -5.01
CA ASN A 110 0.03 10.39 -5.42
C ASN A 110 -0.84 11.03 -4.33
N PHE A 111 -0.58 10.73 -3.05
CA PHE A 111 -1.28 11.34 -1.93
C PHE A 111 -1.01 12.86 -1.87
N HIS A 112 0.25 13.28 -2.03
CA HIS A 112 0.60 14.70 -2.12
C HIS A 112 -0.08 15.39 -3.31
N THR A 113 -0.08 14.74 -4.48
CA THR A 113 -0.74 15.27 -5.69
C THR A 113 -2.23 15.51 -5.44
N ARG A 114 -2.93 14.52 -4.89
CA ARG A 114 -4.35 14.65 -4.54
C ARG A 114 -4.60 15.77 -3.53
N LEU A 115 -3.77 15.87 -2.50
CA LEU A 115 -3.88 16.95 -1.52
C LEU A 115 -3.69 18.33 -2.17
N ALA A 116 -2.73 18.48 -3.09
CA ALA A 116 -2.52 19.71 -3.84
C ALA A 116 -3.72 20.06 -4.74
N GLU A 117 -4.32 19.07 -5.41
CA GLU A 117 -5.56 19.24 -6.19
C GLU A 117 -6.74 19.71 -5.31
N GLU A 118 -6.75 19.32 -4.02
CA GLU A 118 -7.71 19.78 -3.02
C GLU A 118 -7.32 21.13 -2.37
N GLY A 119 -6.31 21.83 -2.89
CA GLY A 119 -5.86 23.15 -2.41
C GLY A 119 -5.02 23.12 -1.14
N VAL A 120 -4.56 21.94 -0.69
CA VAL A 120 -3.68 21.81 0.47
C VAL A 120 -2.26 22.17 0.07
N TYR A 121 -1.59 23.00 0.87
CA TYR A 121 -0.17 23.30 0.66
C TYR A 121 0.68 22.03 0.81
N ILE A 122 1.46 21.74 -0.23
CA ILE A 122 2.46 20.66 -0.24
C ILE A 122 3.83 21.30 -0.24
N ASP A 123 4.60 20.99 0.80
CA ASP A 123 5.92 21.58 0.97
C ASP A 123 6.88 21.15 -0.14
N PHE A 124 7.57 22.13 -0.74
CA PHE A 124 8.50 21.91 -1.85
C PHE A 124 9.68 20.99 -1.51
N ARG A 125 9.94 20.73 -0.22
CA ARG A 125 10.98 19.81 0.25
C ARG A 125 10.56 18.35 0.16
N TYR A 126 9.27 18.01 0.15
CA TYR A 126 8.82 16.61 0.12
C TYR A 126 9.31 15.83 -1.11
N PRO A 127 9.27 16.37 -2.34
CA PRO A 127 9.85 15.70 -3.51
C PRO A 127 11.34 15.36 -3.35
N SER A 128 12.12 16.25 -2.72
CA SER A 128 13.54 16.02 -2.43
C SER A 128 13.73 14.86 -1.45
N LEU A 129 12.93 14.81 -0.38
CA LEU A 129 12.96 13.71 0.59
C LEU A 129 12.57 12.36 -0.02
N LEU A 130 11.56 12.35 -0.90
CA LEU A 130 11.17 11.15 -1.65
C LEU A 130 12.28 10.69 -2.61
N LYS A 131 13.03 11.62 -3.22
CA LYS A 131 14.21 11.31 -4.04
C LYS A 131 15.33 10.69 -3.19
N ILE A 132 15.59 11.21 -2.00
CA ILE A 132 16.55 10.59 -1.05
C ILE A 132 16.16 9.15 -0.75
N LYS A 133 14.86 8.86 -0.52
CA LYS A 133 14.41 7.48 -0.33
C LYS A 133 14.67 6.60 -1.55
N ALA A 134 14.40 7.12 -2.76
CA ALA A 134 14.60 6.40 -4.02
C ALA A 134 16.08 6.09 -4.29
N ASP A 135 16.98 7.05 -4.01
CA ASP A 135 18.42 6.86 -4.20
C ASP A 135 19.00 5.89 -3.15
N TRP A 136 18.52 5.97 -1.90
CA TRP A 136 18.87 4.99 -0.87
C TRP A 136 18.38 3.57 -1.20
N SER A 137 17.14 3.40 -1.67
CA SER A 137 16.61 2.08 -2.03
C SER A 137 17.34 1.43 -3.21
N LYS A 138 18.10 2.22 -3.99
CA LYS A 138 18.96 1.79 -5.10
C LYS A 138 20.44 1.61 -4.68
N GLY A 139 20.75 1.74 -3.39
CA GLY A 139 22.10 1.59 -2.85
C GLY A 139 23.05 2.76 -3.14
N LYS A 140 22.54 3.91 -3.61
CA LYS A 140 23.38 5.09 -3.92
C LYS A 140 23.71 5.94 -2.70
N LEU A 141 22.96 5.77 -1.61
CA LEU A 141 23.12 6.52 -0.38
C LEU A 141 23.28 5.55 0.80
N SER A 142 24.04 5.98 1.81
CA SER A 142 24.21 5.18 3.03
C SER A 142 22.96 5.23 3.92
N LEU A 143 22.86 4.30 4.88
CA LEU A 143 21.84 4.35 5.92
C LEU A 143 21.92 5.63 6.75
N GLY A 144 23.13 6.16 6.99
CA GLY A 144 23.35 7.42 7.69
C GLY A 144 22.68 8.60 6.98
N ASN A 145 22.76 8.66 5.64
CA ASN A 145 22.06 9.67 4.84
C ASN A 145 20.55 9.57 5.01
N LEU A 146 19.98 8.35 4.97
CA LEU A 146 18.54 8.16 5.17
C LEU A 146 18.10 8.63 6.57
N LYS A 147 18.81 8.21 7.63
CA LYS A 147 18.48 8.58 9.01
C LYS A 147 18.59 10.09 9.26
N HIS A 148 19.58 10.76 8.67
CA HIS A 148 19.70 12.22 8.73
C HIS A 148 18.45 12.90 8.15
N HIS A 149 18.04 12.52 6.95
CA HIS A 149 16.86 13.09 6.30
C HIS A 149 15.55 12.68 6.97
N GLN A 150 15.50 11.51 7.60
CA GLN A 150 14.36 11.11 8.43
C GLN A 150 14.20 12.06 9.63
N ARG A 151 15.28 12.35 10.37
CA ARG A 151 15.24 13.33 11.49
C ARG A 151 14.87 14.73 11.00
N TYR A 152 15.45 15.16 9.88
CA TYR A 152 15.10 16.43 9.23
C TYR A 152 13.60 16.49 8.92
N CYS A 153 13.02 15.41 8.37
CA CYS A 153 11.58 15.30 8.14
C CYS A 153 10.74 15.30 9.42
N SER A 154 11.24 14.71 10.53
CA SER A 154 10.57 14.75 11.84
C SER A 154 10.44 16.18 12.36
N HIS A 155 11.46 17.03 12.17
CA HIS A 155 11.37 18.44 12.55
C HIS A 155 10.27 19.18 11.76
N PHE A 156 10.16 18.95 10.46
CA PHE A 156 9.06 19.53 9.67
C PHE A 156 7.68 19.04 10.09
N LEU A 157 7.55 17.78 10.49
CA LEU A 157 6.29 17.27 10.99
C LEU A 157 5.85 18.04 12.25
N VAL A 158 6.77 18.35 13.16
CA VAL A 158 6.50 19.18 14.34
C VAL A 158 6.10 20.60 13.95
N GLU A 159 6.79 21.21 12.98
CA GLU A 159 6.40 22.54 12.47
C GLU A 159 5.00 22.53 11.85
N MET A 160 4.67 21.52 11.04
CA MET A 160 3.36 21.39 10.41
C MET A 160 2.24 21.17 11.44
N HIS A 161 2.53 20.52 12.58
CA HIS A 161 1.57 20.45 13.69
C HIS A 161 1.16 21.83 14.21
N GLY A 162 2.07 22.81 14.18
CA GLY A 162 1.78 24.20 14.54
C GLY A 162 0.79 24.90 13.59
N SER A 163 0.59 24.39 12.37
CA SER A 163 -0.37 24.97 11.41
C SER A 163 -1.83 24.67 11.73
N GLY A 164 -2.13 23.64 12.53
CA GLY A 164 -3.48 23.16 12.81
C GLY A 164 -4.21 22.49 11.63
N ASN A 165 -3.62 22.43 10.43
CA ASN A 165 -4.23 21.80 9.26
C ASN A 165 -3.91 20.30 9.21
N GLU A 166 -4.90 19.45 9.53
CA GLU A 166 -4.75 18.00 9.57
C GLU A 166 -4.24 17.39 8.25
N LYS A 167 -4.63 17.96 7.11
CA LYS A 167 -4.20 17.48 5.80
C LYS A 167 -2.73 17.81 5.52
N MET A 168 -2.27 18.98 5.94
CA MET A 168 -0.84 19.36 5.87
C MET A 168 0.00 18.50 6.80
N ILE A 169 -0.48 18.28 8.03
CA ILE A 169 0.14 17.37 9.00
C ILE A 169 0.26 15.96 8.41
N ALA A 170 -0.82 15.46 7.79
CA ALA A 170 -0.82 14.16 7.14
C ALA A 170 0.16 14.09 5.96
N ALA A 171 0.33 15.15 5.18
CA ALA A 171 1.32 15.21 4.11
C ALA A 171 2.75 15.02 4.64
N ALA A 172 3.10 15.73 5.72
CA ALA A 172 4.39 15.59 6.40
C ALA A 172 4.57 14.19 7.00
N ALA A 173 3.53 13.68 7.67
CA ALA A 173 3.55 12.36 8.29
C ALA A 173 3.74 11.25 7.25
N ALA A 174 3.08 11.37 6.09
CA ALA A 174 3.21 10.44 4.97
C ALA A 174 4.64 10.40 4.44
N THR A 175 5.26 11.57 4.22
CA THR A 175 6.67 11.67 3.81
C THR A 175 7.59 11.03 4.84
N HIS A 176 7.38 11.32 6.12
CA HIS A 176 8.15 10.74 7.21
C HIS A 176 8.01 9.22 7.28
N ALA A 177 6.80 8.69 7.09
CA ALA A 177 6.55 7.24 7.05
C ALA A 177 7.37 6.57 5.93
N VAL A 178 7.40 7.14 4.72
CA VAL A 178 8.18 6.61 3.60
C VAL A 178 9.68 6.52 3.89
N LEU A 179 10.22 7.43 4.69
CA LEU A 179 11.64 7.45 5.06
C LEU A 179 12.03 6.31 6.02
N ASN A 180 11.08 5.53 6.55
CA ASN A 180 11.39 4.38 7.39
C ASN A 180 12.23 3.34 6.62
N GLU A 181 13.32 2.87 7.24
CA GLU A 181 14.23 1.86 6.68
C GLU A 181 13.52 0.53 6.43
N ASN A 182 12.56 0.18 7.28
CA ASN A 182 11.78 -1.03 7.15
C ASN A 182 10.69 -0.81 6.09
N PRO A 183 10.74 -1.52 4.95
CA PRO A 183 9.77 -1.35 3.86
C PRO A 183 8.33 -1.62 4.31
N ARG A 184 8.15 -2.54 5.25
CA ARG A 184 6.85 -2.89 5.82
C ARG A 184 6.26 -1.71 6.58
N GLU A 185 7.04 -1.16 7.48
CA GLU A 185 6.58 -0.06 8.33
C GLU A 185 6.34 1.19 7.49
N ALA A 186 7.19 1.43 6.48
CA ALA A 186 7.01 2.54 5.55
C ALA A 186 5.63 2.50 4.87
N ILE A 187 5.26 1.35 4.29
CA ILE A 187 4.01 1.23 3.54
C ILE A 187 2.78 1.15 4.45
N LEU A 188 2.86 0.45 5.59
CA LEU A 188 1.74 0.35 6.54
C LEU A 188 1.42 1.70 7.19
N ASN A 189 2.45 2.42 7.64
CA ASN A 189 2.25 3.73 8.24
C ASN A 189 1.71 4.73 7.23
N LEU A 190 2.20 4.69 5.98
CA LEU A 190 1.68 5.52 4.90
C LEU A 190 0.18 5.28 4.67
N PHE A 191 -0.25 4.02 4.56
CA PHE A 191 -1.66 3.70 4.37
C PHE A 191 -2.53 4.11 5.56
N ARG A 192 -2.04 3.98 6.79
CA ARG A 192 -2.75 4.46 7.98
C ARG A 192 -3.02 5.96 7.90
N ILE A 193 -2.05 6.75 7.43
CA ILE A 193 -2.15 8.20 7.30
C ILE A 193 -3.10 8.59 6.16
N ILE A 194 -3.01 7.91 5.00
CA ILE A 194 -3.93 8.17 3.88
C ILE A 194 -5.38 7.92 4.32
N ASN A 195 -5.62 6.83 5.05
CA ASN A 195 -6.94 6.46 5.53
C ASN A 195 -7.49 7.42 6.61
N SER A 196 -6.64 8.12 7.37
CA SER A 196 -7.13 9.12 8.34
C SER A 196 -7.64 10.38 7.66
N VAL A 197 -7.07 10.75 6.50
CA VAL A 197 -7.50 11.93 5.72
C VAL A 197 -8.67 11.61 4.79
N TYR A 198 -8.62 10.43 4.18
CA TYR A 198 -9.68 9.95 3.29
C TYR A 198 -10.32 8.71 3.90
N PRO A 199 -11.05 8.87 5.02
CA PRO A 199 -11.80 7.77 5.58
C PRO A 199 -12.83 7.32 4.54
N LEU A 200 -12.99 6.01 4.40
CA LEU A 200 -14.03 5.44 3.55
C LEU A 200 -15.38 5.97 4.08
N LYS A 201 -16.10 6.77 3.27
CA LYS A 201 -17.36 7.42 3.66
C LYS A 201 -18.40 6.39 4.13
N LYS A 202 -19.17 6.76 5.14
CA LYS A 202 -20.04 5.88 5.94
C LYS A 202 -21.43 5.56 5.36
N GLU A 203 -21.78 5.96 4.14
CA GLU A 203 -23.21 5.99 3.75
C GLU A 203 -23.65 5.12 2.57
N ASN A 204 -22.84 4.18 2.08
CA ASN A 204 -23.36 3.13 1.18
C ASN A 204 -22.57 1.81 1.22
N ASP A 205 -21.72 1.64 2.23
CA ASP A 205 -20.78 0.52 2.27
C ASP A 205 -21.21 -0.50 3.32
N PHE A 206 -21.79 -1.60 2.85
CA PHE A 206 -22.02 -2.89 3.54
C PHE A 206 -20.78 -3.43 4.30
N ARG A 207 -19.63 -2.74 4.19
CA ARG A 207 -18.30 -3.07 4.72
C ARG A 207 -18.05 -2.67 6.18
N LEU A 208 -18.85 -1.77 6.76
CA LEU A 208 -18.58 -1.24 8.12
C LEU A 208 -19.42 -1.87 9.25
N GLN A 209 -20.55 -2.53 8.94
CA GLN A 209 -21.38 -3.15 9.97
C GLN A 209 -20.67 -4.33 10.64
N PHE A 210 -19.89 -5.08 9.86
CA PHE A 210 -19.18 -6.27 10.35
C PHE A 210 -17.99 -5.93 11.28
N LEU A 211 -17.41 -4.72 11.19
CA LEU A 211 -16.27 -4.31 12.03
C LEU A 211 -16.68 -3.79 13.41
N LYS A 212 -17.92 -3.33 13.57
CA LYS A 212 -18.45 -2.92 14.88
C LYS A 212 -18.81 -4.11 15.78
N GLU A 213 -19.09 -5.28 15.20
CA GLU A 213 -19.53 -6.46 15.96
C GLU A 213 -18.39 -7.35 16.50
N GLN A 214 -17.10 -6.99 16.31
CA GLN A 214 -15.98 -7.84 16.74
C GLN A 214 -14.88 -7.12 17.54
N ILE A 215 -15.21 -5.97 18.15
CA ILE A 215 -14.42 -5.42 19.28
C ILE A 215 -15.36 -5.27 20.49
N LEU A 216 -16.08 -6.35 20.79
CA LEU A 216 -16.50 -6.85 22.10
C LEU A 216 -16.30 -8.37 22.05
#